data_AF-A0A178E8P7-F1
#
_entry.id   AF-A0A178E8P7-F1
#
_cell.length_a   1.000
_cell.length_b   1.000
_cell.length_c   1.000
_cell.angle_alpha   90.00
_cell.angle_beta   90.00
_cell.angle_gamma   90.00
#
_symmetry.space_group_name_H-M   'P 1'
#
loop_
_entity.id
_entity.type
_entity.pdbx_description
1 polymer ?
#
loop_
_entity_poly.entity_id
_entity_poly.type
_entity_poly.pdbx_seq_one_letter_code
_entity_poly.pdbx_strand_id
1 'polypeptide(L)'
;MRVRKSHSKSRTGCFSCKKKHIKCGEELPSCQNCIYRSVACIYGSPRPTNASSESGDQANKVELRIPSVDRRFSPSPYPHVPNFTRLDEFQLLLHFVNFTAETISRGSEEELRVWGRAVPEEATQHEFLMDGLLALSSLHFAFEHPDMRARYVEIAIHYQNSGLRRYAEATRHITKANSHAIFAYSNPPKPRADAEAALLKLRQRAHDIATYLEPGRLEIYLSSIEHLEGAIRLTKKAAFLRYVMAWPGMIDKQLLEFFKRGDPMTRLIILHYGVLLIDIEELWWGKGYGVRLVEELTASICAINPEWVPWTEWARDSAAKAVERDTPAHHGSTPGEDELRPGLHNLDTNQLE
;
A
#
# COMPACT_ATOMS: atom_id res chain seq x y z
N MET A 1 -15.01 -64.42 -27.93
CA MET A 1 -15.60 -63.23 -27.28
C MET A 1 -14.95 -63.03 -25.91
N ARG A 2 -14.26 -61.91 -25.69
CA ARG A 2 -13.52 -61.64 -24.44
C ARG A 2 -14.52 -61.24 -23.34
N VAL A 3 -14.72 -62.11 -22.35
CA VAL A 3 -15.63 -61.89 -21.21
C VAL A 3 -15.13 -60.69 -20.41
N ARG A 4 -15.98 -59.65 -20.28
CA ARG A 4 -15.67 -58.47 -19.46
C ARG A 4 -15.68 -58.87 -17.98
N LYS A 5 -14.55 -58.67 -17.29
CA LYS A 5 -14.45 -58.86 -15.84
C LYS A 5 -15.40 -57.88 -15.13
N SER A 6 -16.25 -58.42 -14.26
CA SER A 6 -17.12 -57.63 -13.37
C SER A 6 -16.24 -56.91 -12.33
N HIS A 7 -16.47 -55.60 -12.15
CA HIS A 7 -15.78 -54.78 -11.16
C HIS A 7 -16.73 -54.37 -10.03
N SER A 8 -16.21 -54.27 -8.81
CA SER A 8 -16.99 -53.84 -7.64
C SER A 8 -17.50 -52.41 -7.83
N LYS A 9 -18.81 -52.21 -7.69
CA LYS A 9 -19.44 -50.89 -7.79
C LYS A 9 -18.90 -50.00 -6.66
N SER A 10 -18.25 -48.90 -7.03
CA SER A 10 -17.90 -47.83 -6.08
C SER A 10 -19.20 -47.24 -5.53
N ARG A 11 -19.43 -47.39 -4.22
CA ARG A 11 -20.65 -46.89 -3.54
C ARG A 11 -20.64 -45.35 -3.50
N THR A 12 -19.47 -44.75 -3.37
CA THR A 12 -19.19 -43.32 -3.17
C THR A 12 -18.72 -42.58 -4.42
N GLY A 13 -18.65 -43.23 -5.58
CA GLY A 13 -18.16 -42.62 -6.82
C GLY A 13 -18.98 -41.42 -7.31
N CYS A 14 -18.32 -40.50 -8.01
CA CYS A 14 -18.94 -39.30 -8.58
C CYS A 14 -19.99 -39.64 -9.65
N PHE A 15 -20.92 -38.71 -9.88
CA PHE A 15 -22.00 -38.82 -10.85
C PHE A 15 -21.48 -39.08 -12.27
N SER A 16 -20.43 -38.39 -12.69
CA SER A 16 -19.87 -38.52 -14.05
C SER A 16 -19.28 -39.90 -14.32
N CYS A 17 -18.60 -40.51 -13.33
CA CYS A 17 -18.09 -41.88 -13.44
C CYS A 17 -19.22 -42.91 -13.35
N LYS A 18 -20.22 -42.69 -12.48
CA LYS A 18 -21.41 -43.55 -12.35
C LYS A 18 -22.24 -43.56 -13.65
N LYS A 19 -22.51 -42.39 -14.24
CA LYS A 19 -23.21 -42.22 -15.53
C LYS A 19 -22.47 -42.91 -16.69
N LYS A 20 -21.14 -42.93 -16.65
CA LYS A 20 -20.30 -43.57 -17.67
C LYS A 20 -20.00 -45.05 -17.39
N HIS A 21 -20.50 -45.61 -16.29
CA HIS A 21 -20.24 -47.00 -15.87
C HIS A 21 -18.75 -47.36 -15.78
N ILE A 22 -17.90 -46.41 -15.35
CA ILE A 22 -16.45 -46.60 -15.15
C ILE A 22 -16.08 -46.45 -13.68
N LYS A 23 -14.95 -47.04 -13.24
CA LYS A 23 -14.45 -46.92 -11.86
C LYS A 23 -14.07 -45.46 -11.55
N CYS A 24 -14.57 -44.95 -10.43
CA CYS A 24 -14.19 -43.66 -9.87
C CYS A 24 -12.98 -43.85 -8.93
N GLY A 25 -12.02 -42.92 -8.96
CA GLY A 25 -10.89 -42.91 -8.03
C GLY A 25 -11.21 -42.31 -6.66
N GLU A 26 -12.39 -41.70 -6.51
CA GLU A 26 -12.92 -41.13 -5.25
C GLU A 26 -12.07 -39.99 -4.65
N GLU A 27 -11.11 -39.43 -5.41
CA GLU A 27 -10.32 -38.28 -4.97
C GLU A 27 -11.17 -37.00 -4.94
N LEU A 28 -10.94 -36.17 -3.91
CA LEU A 28 -11.53 -34.84 -3.75
C LEU A 28 -10.46 -33.77 -4.04
N PRO A 29 -10.81 -32.63 -4.67
CA PRO A 29 -12.16 -32.21 -5.09
C PRO A 29 -12.62 -32.80 -6.45
N SER A 30 -11.78 -33.56 -7.16
CA SER A 30 -12.13 -34.20 -8.42
C SER A 30 -11.34 -35.50 -8.63
N CYS A 31 -12.02 -36.55 -9.10
CA CYS A 31 -11.33 -37.81 -9.37
C CYS A 31 -10.43 -37.73 -10.60
N GLN A 32 -9.33 -38.49 -10.63
CA GLN A 32 -8.36 -38.47 -11.72
C GLN A 32 -9.00 -38.74 -13.10
N ASN A 33 -10.02 -39.60 -13.15
CA ASN A 33 -10.69 -39.97 -14.41
C ASN A 33 -11.53 -38.80 -14.98
N CYS A 34 -12.07 -37.93 -14.11
CA CYS A 34 -12.76 -36.70 -14.53
C CYS A 34 -11.77 -35.61 -14.92
N ILE A 35 -10.62 -35.52 -14.24
CA ILE A 35 -9.53 -34.60 -14.57
C ILE A 35 -8.97 -34.92 -15.96
N TYR A 36 -8.58 -36.18 -16.21
CA TYR A 36 -8.02 -36.60 -17.50
C TYR A 36 -8.98 -36.37 -18.68
N ARG A 37 -10.30 -36.47 -18.42
CA ARG A 37 -11.34 -36.30 -19.44
C ARG A 37 -11.87 -34.87 -19.51
N SER A 38 -11.37 -33.96 -18.67
CA SER A 38 -11.80 -32.57 -18.55
C SER A 38 -13.33 -32.42 -18.44
N VAL A 39 -13.96 -33.25 -17.60
CA VAL A 39 -15.41 -33.19 -17.33
C VAL A 39 -15.70 -32.87 -15.87
N ALA A 40 -16.82 -32.21 -15.60
CA ALA A 40 -17.24 -31.89 -14.23
C ALA A 40 -17.31 -33.14 -13.35
N CYS A 41 -16.62 -33.12 -12.22
CA CYS A 41 -16.63 -34.20 -11.22
C CYS A 41 -17.60 -33.81 -10.09
N ILE A 42 -18.81 -34.36 -10.12
CA ILE A 42 -19.86 -34.01 -9.16
C ILE A 42 -20.08 -35.21 -8.25
N TYR A 43 -19.81 -35.06 -6.95
CA TYR A 43 -20.23 -36.02 -5.94
C TYR A 43 -21.58 -35.55 -5.36
N GLY A 44 -22.57 -36.46 -5.29
CA GLY A 44 -23.97 -36.10 -5.00
C GLY A 44 -24.84 -36.05 -6.26
N SER A 45 -26.17 -36.06 -6.10
CA SER A 45 -27.12 -36.07 -7.22
C SER A 45 -27.32 -34.66 -7.78
N PRO A 46 -27.14 -34.42 -9.10
CA PRO A 46 -27.53 -33.16 -9.72
C PRO A 46 -29.07 -33.10 -9.78
N ARG A 47 -29.68 -32.05 -9.22
CA ARG A 47 -31.14 -31.82 -9.31
C ARG A 47 -31.46 -31.27 -10.73
N PRO A 48 -32.45 -31.80 -11.46
CA PRO A 48 -32.78 -31.30 -12.80
C PRO A 48 -33.54 -29.97 -12.69
N THR A 49 -33.15 -28.97 -13.47
CA THR A 49 -33.86 -27.71 -13.66
C THR A 49 -34.82 -27.82 -14.84
N ASN A 50 -36.13 -27.66 -14.61
CA ASN A 50 -37.12 -27.41 -15.65
C ASN A 50 -38.06 -26.27 -15.24
N ALA A 51 -38.52 -25.54 -16.27
CA ALA A 51 -39.32 -24.33 -16.25
C ALA A 51 -40.79 -24.52 -15.80
N SER A 52 -41.36 -23.41 -15.33
CA SER A 52 -42.77 -22.95 -15.33
C SER A 52 -43.92 -23.93 -15.05
N SER A 53 -44.71 -23.64 -14.01
CA SER A 53 -46.20 -23.60 -14.03
C SER A 53 -46.78 -23.29 -12.65
N GLU A 54 -47.77 -22.40 -12.61
CA GLU A 54 -48.56 -21.95 -11.45
C GLU A 54 -49.55 -23.01 -10.95
N SER A 55 -49.84 -23.03 -9.63
CA SER A 55 -51.21 -23.13 -9.05
C SER A 55 -51.22 -23.26 -7.50
N GLY A 56 -51.91 -22.31 -6.85
CA GLY A 56 -52.93 -22.49 -5.80
C GLY A 56 -52.64 -23.19 -4.45
N ASP A 57 -52.58 -22.36 -3.40
CA ASP A 57 -53.18 -22.48 -2.04
C ASP A 57 -53.06 -23.75 -1.17
N GLN A 58 -52.43 -23.62 0.02
CA GLN A 58 -53.12 -23.55 1.32
C GLN A 58 -52.13 -23.47 2.51
N ALA A 59 -52.66 -22.98 3.64
CA ALA A 59 -51.98 -22.28 4.72
C ALA A 59 -51.27 -23.13 5.80
N ASN A 60 -50.38 -22.42 6.51
CA ASN A 60 -50.12 -22.46 7.95
C ASN A 60 -49.06 -23.42 8.52
N LYS A 61 -47.84 -22.90 8.75
CA LYS A 61 -47.12 -23.02 10.02
C LYS A 61 -46.01 -21.96 10.11
N VAL A 62 -46.21 -20.98 10.98
CA VAL A 62 -45.17 -20.02 11.37
C VAL A 62 -44.13 -20.77 12.22
N GLU A 63 -43.00 -21.11 11.62
CA GLU A 63 -41.76 -21.44 12.32
C GLU A 63 -40.73 -20.40 11.86
N LEU A 64 -40.33 -19.49 12.74
CA LEU A 64 -39.26 -18.52 12.51
C LEU A 64 -37.94 -19.27 12.35
N ARG A 65 -37.68 -19.81 11.16
CA ARG A 65 -36.36 -20.29 10.74
C ARG A 65 -35.67 -19.15 10.02
N ILE A 66 -34.72 -18.54 10.72
CA ILE A 66 -33.70 -17.66 10.16
C ILE A 66 -33.14 -18.33 8.90
N PRO A 67 -33.24 -17.73 7.70
CA PRO A 67 -32.62 -18.30 6.52
C PRO A 67 -31.11 -18.18 6.72
N SER A 68 -30.44 -19.31 6.96
CA SER A 68 -29.01 -19.42 6.74
C SER A 68 -28.76 -19.05 5.29
N VAL A 69 -28.25 -17.84 5.07
CA VAL A 69 -27.97 -17.27 3.75
C VAL A 69 -27.04 -18.22 3.02
N ASP A 70 -27.62 -18.94 2.06
CA ASP A 70 -26.92 -19.70 1.04
C ASP A 70 -26.10 -18.69 0.24
N ARG A 71 -24.85 -18.45 0.68
CA ARG A 71 -23.85 -17.69 -0.08
C ARG A 71 -23.55 -18.48 -1.34
N ARG A 72 -24.40 -18.30 -2.35
CA ARG A 72 -23.96 -18.34 -3.75
C ARG A 72 -22.85 -17.30 -3.85
N PHE A 73 -21.61 -17.75 -3.68
CA PHE A 73 -20.45 -16.95 -3.98
C PHE A 73 -20.52 -16.60 -5.47
N SER A 74 -21.01 -15.40 -5.78
CA SER A 74 -20.47 -14.69 -6.95
C SER A 74 -18.96 -14.70 -6.78
N PRO A 75 -18.18 -15.11 -7.80
CA PRO A 75 -16.74 -14.96 -7.71
C PRO A 75 -16.45 -13.48 -7.51
N SER A 76 -15.97 -13.17 -6.31
CA SER A 76 -15.46 -11.86 -5.94
C SER A 76 -14.42 -11.48 -7.00
N PRO A 77 -14.49 -10.30 -7.65
CA PRO A 77 -13.51 -9.87 -8.66
C PRO A 77 -12.12 -9.59 -8.07
N TYR A 78 -11.89 -9.94 -6.80
CA TYR A 78 -10.65 -9.74 -6.06
C TYR A 78 -9.89 -11.07 -6.01
N PRO A 79 -8.62 -11.12 -6.48
CA PRO A 79 -7.79 -12.31 -6.32
C PRO A 79 -7.66 -12.62 -4.82
N HIS A 80 -8.13 -13.77 -4.35
CA HIS A 80 -8.13 -14.03 -2.91
C HIS A 80 -6.70 -14.09 -2.35
N VAL A 81 -6.36 -13.21 -1.40
CA VAL A 81 -5.36 -13.53 -0.37
C VAL A 81 -6.00 -14.63 0.48
N PRO A 82 -5.40 -15.83 0.60
CA PRO A 82 -5.97 -16.89 1.42
C PRO A 82 -6.19 -16.39 2.85
N ASN A 83 -7.39 -16.61 3.40
CA ASN A 83 -7.78 -16.24 4.77
C ASN A 83 -7.92 -14.72 5.06
N PHE A 84 -8.23 -13.90 4.06
CA PHE A 84 -8.68 -12.52 4.27
C PHE A 84 -10.17 -12.37 3.94
N THR A 85 -10.95 -11.91 4.90
CA THR A 85 -12.41 -11.85 4.85
C THR A 85 -12.90 -10.41 4.74
N ARG A 86 -14.19 -10.24 4.41
CA ARG A 86 -14.87 -8.94 4.43
C ARG A 86 -14.85 -8.27 5.83
N LEU A 87 -14.74 -9.07 6.90
CA LEU A 87 -14.58 -8.52 8.26
C LEU A 87 -13.19 -7.93 8.46
N ASP A 88 -12.16 -8.53 7.88
CA ASP A 88 -10.80 -7.98 7.95
C ASP A 88 -10.68 -6.69 7.12
N GLU A 89 -11.33 -6.62 5.96
CA GLU A 89 -11.44 -5.36 5.18
C GLU A 89 -12.14 -4.26 5.99
N PHE A 90 -13.24 -4.60 6.67
CA PHE A 90 -13.96 -3.65 7.50
C PHE A 90 -13.11 -3.20 8.70
N GLN A 91 -12.37 -4.11 9.32
CA GLN A 91 -11.42 -3.78 10.38
C GLN A 91 -10.33 -2.83 9.88
N LEU A 92 -9.77 -3.07 8.69
CA LEU A 92 -8.77 -2.17 8.10
C LEU A 92 -9.37 -0.80 7.75
N LEU A 93 -10.59 -0.74 7.22
CA LEU A 93 -11.23 0.55 6.96
C LEU A 93 -11.50 1.31 8.28
N LEU A 94 -11.95 0.62 9.33
CA LEU A 94 -12.10 1.19 10.66
C LEU A 94 -10.75 1.66 11.23
N HIS A 95 -9.69 0.89 11.03
CA HIS A 95 -8.35 1.27 11.45
C HIS A 95 -7.87 2.51 10.69
N PHE A 96 -8.23 2.64 9.41
CA PHE A 96 -7.90 3.80 8.61
C PHE A 96 -8.51 5.08 9.19
N VAL A 97 -9.82 5.09 9.41
CA VAL A 97 -10.54 6.29 9.88
C VAL A 97 -10.18 6.68 11.31
N ASN A 98 -9.83 5.71 12.17
CA ASN A 98 -9.55 5.98 13.57
C ASN A 98 -8.06 6.25 13.87
N PHE A 99 -7.14 5.76 13.05
CA PHE A 99 -5.71 5.82 13.35
C PHE A 99 -4.88 6.24 12.13
N THR A 100 -4.98 5.53 11.00
CA THR A 100 -4.09 5.78 9.86
C THR A 100 -4.26 7.19 9.28
N ALA A 101 -5.49 7.71 9.23
CA ALA A 101 -5.77 9.05 8.72
C ALA A 101 -5.04 10.14 9.53
N GLU A 102 -4.93 10.00 10.85
CA GLU A 102 -4.19 10.95 11.70
C GLU A 102 -2.70 10.96 11.34
N THR A 103 -2.11 9.78 11.14
CA THR A 103 -0.68 9.65 10.81
C THR A 103 -0.29 10.30 9.48
N ILE A 104 -1.24 10.50 8.57
CA ILE A 104 -0.99 11.11 7.25
C ILE A 104 -1.50 12.56 7.13
N SER A 105 -2.11 13.11 8.19
CA SER A 105 -2.78 14.43 8.17
C SER A 105 -1.95 15.58 8.73
N ARG A 106 -0.64 15.39 8.95
CA ARG A 106 0.39 16.41 9.28
C ARG A 106 0.00 17.51 10.29
N GLY A 107 -0.94 17.21 11.21
CA GLY A 107 -1.41 18.15 12.23
C GLY A 107 -2.39 19.24 11.76
N SER A 108 -2.87 19.21 10.51
CA SER A 108 -3.90 20.15 10.02
C SER A 108 -5.30 19.56 10.22
N GLU A 109 -6.18 20.29 10.89
CA GLU A 109 -7.59 19.90 11.07
C GLU A 109 -8.32 19.75 9.73
N GLU A 110 -7.96 20.57 8.73
CA GLU A 110 -8.52 20.47 7.38
C GLU A 110 -8.05 19.20 6.66
N GLU A 111 -6.77 18.85 6.77
CA GLU A 111 -6.23 17.61 6.19
C GLU A 111 -6.83 16.39 6.87
N LEU A 112 -6.99 16.42 8.19
CA LEU A 112 -7.64 15.36 8.94
C LEU A 112 -9.11 15.18 8.53
N ARG A 113 -9.83 16.26 8.24
CA ARG A 113 -11.19 16.18 7.70
C ARG A 113 -11.21 15.55 6.31
N VAL A 114 -10.22 15.88 5.47
CA VAL A 114 -10.10 15.30 4.13
C VAL A 114 -9.79 13.81 4.21
N TRP A 115 -8.74 13.42 4.92
CA TRP A 115 -8.30 12.02 5.02
C TRP A 115 -9.18 11.16 5.92
N GLY A 116 -9.68 11.69 7.02
CA GLY A 116 -10.51 10.95 7.97
C GLY A 116 -11.98 10.79 7.53
N ARG A 117 -12.46 11.63 6.61
CA ARG A 117 -13.87 11.63 6.19
C ARG A 117 -14.09 11.69 4.68
N ALA A 118 -13.63 12.75 4.02
CA ALA A 118 -13.95 12.96 2.60
C ALA A 118 -13.37 11.86 1.69
N VAL A 119 -12.12 11.45 1.92
CA VAL A 119 -11.45 10.42 1.12
C VAL A 119 -12.07 9.03 1.34
N PRO A 120 -12.37 8.57 2.57
CA PRO A 120 -13.14 7.35 2.80
C PRO A 120 -14.53 7.35 2.16
N GLU A 121 -15.26 8.47 2.23
CA GLU A 121 -16.56 8.62 1.56
C GLU A 121 -16.42 8.48 0.04
N GLU A 122 -15.43 9.16 -0.56
CA GLU A 122 -15.11 9.06 -1.99
C GLU A 122 -14.70 7.62 -2.38
N ALA A 123 -13.96 6.91 -1.52
CA ALA A 123 -13.50 5.54 -1.76
C ALA A 123 -14.65 4.55 -1.95
N THR A 124 -15.83 4.82 -1.37
CA THR A 124 -17.02 3.97 -1.57
C THR A 124 -17.50 3.92 -3.02
N GLN A 125 -17.12 4.91 -3.84
CA GLN A 125 -17.49 5.00 -5.26
C GLN A 125 -16.37 4.53 -6.20
N HIS A 126 -15.15 4.30 -5.67
CA HIS A 126 -13.96 4.04 -6.47
C HIS A 126 -13.14 2.89 -5.90
N GLU A 127 -13.26 1.70 -6.50
CA GLU A 127 -12.56 0.49 -6.04
C GLU A 127 -11.04 0.66 -5.92
N PHE A 128 -10.41 1.41 -6.85
CA PHE A 128 -8.98 1.67 -6.77
C PHE A 128 -8.61 2.49 -5.54
N LEU A 129 -9.43 3.47 -5.18
CA LEU A 129 -9.20 4.30 -4.00
C LEU A 129 -9.39 3.47 -2.73
N MET A 130 -10.45 2.65 -2.66
CA MET A 130 -10.68 1.72 -1.55
C MET A 130 -9.49 0.75 -1.36
N ASP A 131 -9.01 0.15 -2.45
CA ASP A 131 -7.81 -0.70 -2.43
C ASP A 131 -6.60 0.07 -1.86
N GLY A 132 -6.45 1.36 -2.19
CA GLY A 132 -5.40 2.21 -1.62
C GLY A 132 -5.53 2.43 -0.11
N LEU A 133 -6.74 2.68 0.38
CA LEU A 133 -7.00 2.85 1.82
C LEU A 133 -6.72 1.57 2.60
N LEU A 134 -7.18 0.43 2.08
CA LEU A 134 -6.95 -0.88 2.69
C LEU A 134 -5.46 -1.26 2.67
N ALA A 135 -4.74 -0.96 1.59
CA ALA A 135 -3.30 -1.19 1.51
C ALA A 135 -2.56 -0.37 2.57
N LEU A 136 -2.82 0.94 2.64
CA LEU A 136 -2.15 1.84 3.57
C LEU A 136 -2.48 1.50 5.04
N SER A 137 -3.75 1.22 5.33
CA SER A 137 -4.21 0.77 6.64
C SER A 137 -3.58 -0.56 7.05
N SER A 138 -3.51 -1.53 6.15
CA SER A 138 -2.87 -2.83 6.41
C SER A 138 -1.40 -2.65 6.76
N LEU A 139 -0.70 -1.73 6.10
CA LEU A 139 0.68 -1.45 6.42
C LEU A 139 0.85 -0.75 7.78
N HIS A 140 -0.02 0.21 8.11
CA HIS A 140 -0.02 0.85 9.41
C HIS A 140 -0.28 -0.17 10.53
N PHE A 141 -1.26 -1.05 10.33
CA PHE A 141 -1.58 -2.13 11.24
C PHE A 141 -0.39 -3.09 11.45
N ALA A 142 0.34 -3.42 10.37
CA ALA A 142 1.57 -4.22 10.42
C ALA A 142 2.72 -3.56 11.19
N PHE A 143 2.77 -2.22 11.19
CA PHE A 143 3.76 -1.45 11.93
C PHE A 143 3.46 -1.46 13.43
N GLU A 144 2.20 -1.30 13.82
CA GLU A 144 1.76 -1.34 15.22
C GLU A 144 1.79 -2.76 15.83
N HIS A 145 1.70 -3.80 15.00
CA HIS A 145 1.65 -5.20 15.43
C HIS A 145 2.79 -6.03 14.81
N PRO A 146 4.02 -5.96 15.36
CA PRO A 146 5.19 -6.64 14.79
C PRO A 146 5.03 -8.16 14.64
N ASP A 147 4.24 -8.79 15.51
CA ASP A 147 3.91 -10.21 15.50
C ASP A 147 3.09 -10.63 14.28
N MET A 148 2.26 -9.73 13.75
CA MET A 148 1.42 -9.98 12.57
C MET A 148 1.97 -9.33 11.28
N ARG A 149 3.14 -8.68 11.36
CA ARG A 149 3.71 -7.86 10.28
C ARG A 149 3.77 -8.57 8.93
N ALA A 150 4.27 -9.80 8.88
CA ALA A 150 4.41 -10.56 7.63
C ALA A 150 3.06 -10.73 6.90
N ARG A 151 2.00 -11.05 7.66
CA ARG A 151 0.64 -11.24 7.14
C ARG A 151 0.07 -9.95 6.56
N TYR A 152 0.13 -8.86 7.32
CA TYR A 152 -0.45 -7.59 6.90
C TYR A 152 0.36 -6.85 5.83
N VAL A 153 1.67 -7.13 5.72
CA VAL A 153 2.46 -6.69 4.55
C VAL A 153 2.02 -7.42 3.28
N GLU A 154 1.74 -8.72 3.33
CA GLU A 154 1.23 -9.47 2.17
C GLU A 154 -0.13 -8.94 1.71
N ILE A 155 -1.03 -8.66 2.66
CA ILE A 155 -2.35 -8.06 2.40
C ILE A 155 -2.20 -6.69 1.75
N ALA A 156 -1.29 -5.85 2.25
CA ALA A 156 -1.05 -4.54 1.66
C ALA A 156 -0.54 -4.62 0.21
N ILE A 157 0.42 -5.52 -0.06
CA ILE A 157 0.93 -5.75 -1.42
C ILE A 157 -0.21 -6.17 -2.35
N HIS A 158 -1.10 -7.04 -1.87
CA HIS A 158 -2.26 -7.47 -2.63
C HIS A 158 -3.15 -6.29 -3.04
N TYR A 159 -3.62 -5.50 -2.08
CA TYR A 159 -4.48 -4.36 -2.33
C TYR A 159 -3.77 -3.28 -3.15
N GLN A 160 -2.47 -3.02 -2.91
CA GLN A 160 -1.69 -2.08 -3.70
C GLN A 160 -1.62 -2.48 -5.18
N ASN A 161 -1.34 -3.76 -5.47
CA ASN A 161 -1.29 -4.26 -6.85
C ASN A 161 -2.67 -4.22 -7.51
N SER A 162 -3.71 -4.52 -6.76
CA SER A 162 -5.11 -4.45 -7.17
C SER A 162 -5.52 -3.01 -7.53
N GLY A 163 -5.26 -2.07 -6.62
CA GLY A 163 -5.53 -0.65 -6.79
C GLY A 163 -4.74 -0.04 -7.94
N LEU A 164 -3.45 -0.35 -8.09
CA LEU A 164 -2.60 0.20 -9.16
C LEU A 164 -3.09 -0.20 -10.55
N ARG A 165 -3.57 -1.43 -10.72
CA ARG A 165 -4.13 -1.88 -12.01
C ARG A 165 -5.39 -1.08 -12.36
N ARG A 166 -6.31 -0.92 -11.42
CA ARG A 166 -7.56 -0.16 -11.64
C ARG A 166 -7.30 1.34 -11.79
N TYR A 167 -6.38 1.89 -11.02
CA TYR A 167 -5.93 3.26 -11.12
C TYR A 167 -5.34 3.55 -12.51
N ALA A 168 -4.49 2.66 -13.02
CA ALA A 168 -3.92 2.80 -14.37
C ALA A 168 -5.03 2.87 -15.44
N GLU A 169 -6.10 2.08 -15.30
CA GLU A 169 -7.27 2.17 -16.18
C GLU A 169 -8.02 3.51 -16.01
N ALA A 170 -8.28 3.93 -14.77
CA ALA A 170 -8.97 5.19 -14.48
C ALA A 170 -8.24 6.42 -15.05
N THR A 171 -6.90 6.42 -15.02
CA THR A 171 -6.09 7.52 -15.57
C THR A 171 -6.11 7.62 -17.10
N ARG A 172 -6.57 6.59 -17.83
CA ARG A 172 -6.75 6.67 -19.28
C ARG A 172 -7.88 7.61 -19.67
N HIS A 173 -8.87 7.79 -18.80
CA HIS A 173 -10.02 8.65 -19.03
C HIS A 173 -10.41 9.43 -17.77
N ILE A 174 -9.74 10.56 -17.58
CA ILE A 174 -9.99 11.46 -16.44
C ILE A 174 -11.27 12.27 -16.69
N THR A 175 -12.17 12.24 -15.73
CA THR A 175 -13.45 12.95 -15.70
C THR A 175 -13.56 13.75 -14.41
N LYS A 176 -14.54 14.67 -14.34
CA LYS A 176 -14.86 15.37 -13.08
C LYS A 176 -15.30 14.41 -11.96
N ALA A 177 -15.87 13.26 -12.31
CA ALA A 177 -16.40 12.30 -11.36
C ALA A 177 -15.33 11.39 -10.73
N ASN A 178 -14.14 11.26 -11.34
CA ASN A 178 -13.06 10.43 -10.80
C ASN A 178 -11.78 11.22 -10.50
N SER A 179 -11.75 12.52 -10.79
CA SER A 179 -10.55 13.36 -10.62
C SER A 179 -10.12 13.47 -9.16
N HIS A 180 -11.07 13.58 -8.22
CA HIS A 180 -10.75 13.64 -6.78
C HIS A 180 -10.19 12.31 -6.29
N ALA A 181 -10.83 11.19 -6.66
CA ALA A 181 -10.33 9.88 -6.31
C ALA A 181 -8.94 9.57 -6.92
N ILE A 182 -8.72 9.92 -8.19
CA ILE A 182 -7.41 9.79 -8.85
C ILE A 182 -6.35 10.61 -8.11
N PHE A 183 -6.68 11.85 -7.73
CA PHE A 183 -5.78 12.70 -6.95
C PHE A 183 -5.47 12.09 -5.58
N ALA A 184 -6.49 11.67 -4.83
CA ALA A 184 -6.34 11.08 -3.50
C ALA A 184 -5.52 9.79 -3.52
N TYR A 185 -5.81 8.86 -4.44
CA TYR A 185 -5.07 7.59 -4.57
C TYR A 185 -3.59 7.81 -4.91
N SER A 186 -3.32 8.88 -5.63
CA SER A 186 -1.98 9.17 -6.09
C SER A 186 -1.04 9.74 -5.03
N ASN A 187 -1.62 10.24 -3.94
CA ASN A 187 -0.99 10.94 -2.81
C ASN A 187 0.43 11.46 -3.12
N PRO A 188 0.57 12.45 -4.03
CA PRO A 188 1.85 13.07 -4.26
C PRO A 188 2.21 13.86 -3.00
N PRO A 189 3.36 13.58 -2.34
CA PRO A 189 3.82 14.48 -1.32
C PRO A 189 4.03 15.84 -1.93
N LYS A 190 3.70 16.85 -1.12
CA LYS A 190 3.90 18.23 -1.49
C LYS A 190 5.37 18.42 -1.89
N PRO A 191 5.67 18.85 -3.12
CA PRO A 191 7.03 19.14 -3.54
C PRO A 191 7.65 20.15 -2.58
N ARG A 192 8.86 19.86 -2.11
CA ARG A 192 9.70 20.85 -1.44
C ARG A 192 9.87 22.07 -2.32
N ALA A 193 9.43 23.23 -1.85
CA ALA A 193 9.52 24.49 -2.58
C ALA A 193 10.97 24.91 -2.85
N ASP A 194 11.90 24.45 -2.02
CA ASP A 194 13.33 24.73 -2.07
C ASP A 194 14.15 23.71 -2.90
N ALA A 195 13.57 22.56 -3.26
CA ALA A 195 14.32 21.48 -3.90
C ALA A 195 14.74 21.80 -5.35
N GLU A 196 13.97 22.60 -6.09
CA GLU A 196 14.37 23.08 -7.43
C GLU A 196 15.59 24.01 -7.35
N ALA A 197 15.62 24.91 -6.36
CA ALA A 197 16.77 25.80 -6.14
C ALA A 197 18.02 25.02 -5.69
N ALA A 198 17.85 23.98 -4.88
CA ALA A 198 18.94 23.09 -4.47
C ALA A 198 19.53 22.31 -5.66
N LEU A 199 18.68 21.72 -6.52
CA LEU A 199 19.14 21.03 -7.73
C LEU A 199 19.85 21.98 -8.72
N LEU A 200 19.38 23.23 -8.83
CA LEU A 200 20.08 24.24 -9.64
C LEU A 200 21.49 24.52 -9.10
N LYS A 201 21.64 24.66 -7.77
CA LYS A 201 22.96 24.80 -7.13
C LYS A 201 23.84 23.57 -7.36
N LEU A 202 23.28 22.36 -7.26
CA LEU A 202 24.00 21.11 -7.53
C LEU A 202 24.50 21.05 -8.98
N ARG A 203 23.66 21.44 -9.93
CA ARG A 203 24.01 21.51 -11.36
C ARG A 203 25.12 22.52 -11.61
N GLN A 204 25.04 23.70 -10.99
CA GLN A 204 26.10 24.70 -11.06
C GLN A 204 27.42 24.13 -10.55
N ARG A 205 27.42 23.43 -9.41
CA ARG A 205 28.65 22.80 -8.88
C ARG A 205 29.25 21.77 -9.84
N ALA A 206 28.42 20.99 -10.52
CA ALA A 206 28.89 20.03 -11.53
C ALA A 206 29.67 20.75 -12.66
N HIS A 207 29.17 21.91 -13.10
CA HIS A 207 29.83 22.74 -14.10
C HIS A 207 31.09 23.42 -13.56
N ASP A 208 31.08 23.92 -12.32
CA ASP A 208 32.23 24.60 -11.72
C ASP A 208 33.48 23.71 -11.64
N ILE A 209 33.29 22.40 -11.41
CA ILE A 209 34.38 21.44 -11.33
C ILE A 209 34.74 20.83 -12.70
N ALA A 210 33.97 21.11 -13.76
CA ALA A 210 34.06 20.41 -15.04
C ALA A 210 35.46 20.47 -15.68
N THR A 211 36.17 21.58 -15.49
CA THR A 211 37.53 21.80 -16.01
C THR A 211 38.56 20.84 -15.41
N TYR A 212 38.26 20.22 -14.27
CA TYR A 212 39.14 19.29 -13.56
C TYR A 212 38.70 17.82 -13.68
N LEU A 213 37.66 17.54 -14.46
CA LEU A 213 37.11 16.19 -14.63
C LEU A 213 37.68 15.49 -15.85
N GLU A 214 37.70 14.15 -15.79
CA GLU A 214 37.95 13.35 -17.00
C GLU A 214 36.80 13.48 -18.01
N PRO A 215 37.09 13.32 -19.32
CA PRO A 215 36.08 13.37 -20.37
C PRO A 215 34.91 12.42 -20.10
N GLY A 216 33.67 12.89 -20.34
CA GLY A 216 32.44 12.11 -20.13
C GLY A 216 31.92 12.08 -18.68
N ARG A 217 32.75 12.45 -17.68
CA ARG A 217 32.33 12.41 -16.27
C ARG A 217 31.27 13.46 -15.93
N LEU A 218 31.37 14.64 -16.53
CA LEU A 218 30.36 15.70 -16.41
C LEU A 218 28.99 15.23 -16.93
N GLU A 219 28.96 14.53 -18.07
CA GLU A 219 27.72 14.04 -18.68
C GLU A 219 27.00 13.05 -17.75
N ILE A 220 27.75 12.18 -17.07
CA ILE A 220 27.20 11.23 -16.08
C ILE A 220 26.58 11.98 -14.89
N TYR A 221 27.22 13.03 -14.39
CA TYR A 221 26.67 13.86 -13.32
C TYR A 221 25.40 14.57 -13.75
N LEU A 222 25.43 15.25 -14.90
CA LEU A 222 24.29 15.99 -15.41
C LEU A 222 23.10 15.08 -15.71
N SER A 223 23.33 13.91 -16.29
CA SER A 223 22.29 12.91 -16.52
C SER A 223 21.65 12.46 -15.19
N SER A 224 22.45 12.20 -14.15
CA SER A 224 21.93 11.80 -12.84
C SER A 224 21.11 12.90 -12.17
N ILE A 225 21.55 14.15 -12.31
CA ILE A 225 20.82 15.35 -11.84
C ILE A 225 19.51 15.53 -12.62
N GLU A 226 19.50 15.32 -13.94
CA GLU A 226 18.27 15.36 -14.76
C GLU A 226 17.26 14.31 -14.33
N HIS A 227 17.71 13.11 -13.95
CA HIS A 227 16.84 12.08 -13.38
C HIS A 227 16.28 12.52 -12.02
N LEU A 228 17.06 13.19 -11.17
CA LEU A 228 16.56 13.78 -9.92
C LEU A 228 15.54 14.88 -10.19
N GLU A 229 15.82 15.81 -11.10
CA GLU A 229 14.87 16.86 -11.50
C GLU A 229 13.57 16.26 -12.06
N GLY A 230 13.68 15.17 -12.83
CA GLY A 230 12.55 14.38 -13.29
C GLY A 230 11.73 13.84 -12.12
N ALA A 231 12.38 13.22 -11.14
CA ALA A 231 11.74 12.78 -9.92
C ALA A 231 11.04 13.94 -9.19
N ILE A 232 11.70 15.11 -9.03
CA ILE A 232 11.13 16.35 -8.45
C ILE A 232 9.91 16.88 -9.21
N ARG A 233 9.96 16.94 -10.54
CA ARG A 233 8.81 17.38 -11.36
C ARG A 233 7.65 16.40 -11.28
N LEU A 234 7.94 15.12 -11.08
CA LEU A 234 6.94 14.07 -10.93
C LEU A 234 6.38 13.98 -9.50
N THR A 235 7.04 14.58 -8.50
CA THR A 235 6.47 14.82 -7.15
C THR A 235 5.27 15.77 -7.21
N LYS A 236 5.26 16.72 -8.16
CA LYS A 236 4.11 17.57 -8.47
C LYS A 236 2.94 16.79 -9.11
N LYS A 237 3.11 15.48 -9.37
CA LYS A 237 2.18 14.61 -10.07
C LYS A 237 1.98 13.29 -9.31
N ALA A 238 0.92 12.61 -9.71
CA ALA A 238 0.30 11.43 -9.13
C ALA A 238 1.15 10.12 -9.03
N ALA A 239 2.48 10.19 -9.09
CA ALA A 239 3.35 9.01 -9.18
C ALA A 239 4.68 9.13 -8.41
N PHE A 240 4.79 10.10 -7.50
CA PHE A 240 6.00 10.42 -6.75
C PHE A 240 6.81 9.21 -6.26
N LEU A 241 6.16 8.35 -5.47
CA LEU A 241 6.84 7.29 -4.73
C LEU A 241 7.58 6.33 -5.66
N ARG A 242 6.94 5.99 -6.79
CA ARG A 242 7.52 5.12 -7.82
C ARG A 242 8.81 5.70 -8.39
N TYR A 243 8.86 7.00 -8.63
CA TYR A 243 10.01 7.64 -9.27
C TYR A 243 11.16 7.86 -8.29
N VAL A 244 10.87 8.29 -7.06
CA VAL A 244 11.92 8.44 -6.05
C VAL A 244 12.51 7.07 -5.70
N MET A 245 11.71 6.02 -5.58
CA MET A 245 12.24 4.67 -5.32
C MET A 245 12.95 4.05 -6.53
N ALA A 246 12.55 4.38 -7.76
CA ALA A 246 13.19 3.85 -8.97
C ALA A 246 14.49 4.58 -9.34
N TRP A 247 14.74 5.78 -8.81
CA TRP A 247 15.90 6.60 -9.17
C TRP A 247 17.26 5.88 -9.07
N PRO A 248 17.56 5.09 -8.00
CA PRO A 248 18.81 4.32 -7.94
C PRO A 248 18.97 3.29 -9.07
N GLY A 249 17.87 2.86 -9.69
CA GLY A 249 17.88 1.98 -10.87
C GLY A 249 17.95 2.73 -12.21
N MET A 250 17.82 4.06 -12.21
CA MET A 250 17.87 4.91 -13.40
C MET A 250 19.23 5.57 -13.63
N ILE A 251 20.06 5.69 -12.58
CA ILE A 251 21.39 6.27 -12.68
C ILE A 251 22.36 5.40 -13.46
N ASP A 252 23.34 6.04 -14.10
CA ASP A 252 24.41 5.33 -14.80
C ASP A 252 25.23 4.48 -13.81
N LYS A 253 25.58 3.26 -14.20
CA LYS A 253 26.37 2.34 -13.36
C LYS A 253 27.75 2.91 -13.01
N GLN A 254 28.31 3.77 -13.85
CA GLN A 254 29.56 4.48 -13.58
C GLN A 254 29.44 5.45 -12.41
N LEU A 255 28.25 6.04 -12.19
CA LEU A 255 28.00 6.87 -11.02
C LEU A 255 28.19 6.05 -9.73
N LEU A 256 27.68 4.83 -9.67
CA LEU A 256 27.91 3.95 -8.51
C LEU A 256 29.39 3.61 -8.31
N GLU A 257 30.16 3.48 -9.39
CA GLU A 257 31.60 3.22 -9.28
C GLU A 257 32.34 4.45 -8.72
N PHE A 258 31.98 5.67 -9.14
CA PHE A 258 32.52 6.90 -8.55
C PHE A 258 32.14 7.05 -7.08
N PHE A 259 30.91 6.69 -6.72
CA PHE A 259 30.47 6.67 -5.33
C PHE A 259 31.35 5.75 -4.46
N LYS A 260 31.59 4.51 -4.91
CA LYS A 260 32.44 3.53 -4.22
C LYS A 260 33.88 4.02 -4.05
N ARG A 261 34.39 4.78 -5.00
CA ARG A 261 35.73 5.40 -4.95
C ARG A 261 35.80 6.65 -4.08
N GLY A 262 34.68 7.07 -3.47
CA GLY A 262 34.63 8.20 -2.57
C GLY A 262 34.54 9.56 -3.27
N ASP A 263 34.05 9.60 -4.51
CA ASP A 263 33.90 10.86 -5.23
C ASP A 263 32.94 11.83 -4.52
N PRO A 264 33.38 13.06 -4.19
CA PRO A 264 32.58 13.99 -3.41
C PRO A 264 31.35 14.51 -4.17
N MET A 265 31.45 14.69 -5.49
CA MET A 265 30.31 15.15 -6.30
C MET A 265 29.20 14.11 -6.36
N THR A 266 29.57 12.84 -6.52
CA THR A 266 28.64 11.72 -6.53
C THR A 266 27.95 11.55 -5.18
N ARG A 267 28.70 11.66 -4.09
CA ARG A 267 28.13 11.67 -2.73
C ARG A 267 27.17 12.83 -2.55
N LEU A 268 27.46 14.00 -3.11
CA LEU A 268 26.58 15.16 -3.08
C LEU A 268 25.28 14.97 -3.88
N ILE A 269 25.35 14.30 -5.05
CA ILE A 269 24.16 13.92 -5.84
C ILE A 269 23.27 12.96 -5.02
N ILE A 270 23.86 11.94 -4.39
CA ILE A 270 23.10 10.99 -3.55
C ILE A 270 22.62 11.64 -2.25
N LEU A 271 23.33 12.64 -1.72
CA LEU A 271 22.89 13.45 -0.58
C LEU A 271 21.56 14.16 -0.91
N HIS A 272 21.45 14.73 -2.11
CA HIS A 272 20.20 15.38 -2.56
C HIS A 272 19.08 14.36 -2.75
N TYR A 273 19.39 13.15 -3.21
CA TYR A 273 18.44 12.03 -3.21
C TYR A 273 17.96 11.69 -1.78
N GLY A 274 18.85 11.67 -0.79
CA GLY A 274 18.50 11.46 0.62
C GLY A 274 17.49 12.47 1.15
N VAL A 275 17.58 13.74 0.73
CA VAL A 275 16.57 14.74 1.08
C VAL A 275 15.20 14.45 0.45
N LEU A 276 15.15 13.89 -0.76
CA LEU A 276 13.88 13.43 -1.36
C LEU A 276 13.29 12.23 -0.61
N LEU A 277 14.13 11.39 -0.01
CA LEU A 277 13.69 10.30 0.86
C LEU A 277 13.11 10.81 2.18
N ILE A 278 13.55 11.96 2.70
CA ILE A 278 12.95 12.59 3.88
C ILE A 278 11.47 12.91 3.63
N ASP A 279 11.12 13.34 2.41
CA ASP A 279 9.73 13.63 2.06
C ASP A 279 8.86 12.36 1.94
N ILE A 280 9.48 11.17 1.98
CA ILE A 280 8.83 9.84 2.04
C ILE A 280 8.72 9.32 3.49
N GLU A 281 9.30 10.00 4.49
CA GLU A 281 9.29 9.56 5.90
C GLU A 281 7.88 9.51 6.52
N GLU A 282 6.90 10.15 5.89
CA GLU A 282 5.46 10.02 6.20
C GLU A 282 4.94 8.58 5.99
N LEU A 283 5.71 7.74 5.29
CA LEU A 283 5.43 6.31 5.19
C LEU A 283 6.24 5.55 6.24
N TRP A 284 5.54 4.77 7.05
CA TRP A 284 6.08 3.94 8.15
C TRP A 284 7.32 3.09 7.78
N TRP A 285 7.51 2.66 6.52
CA TRP A 285 8.68 1.88 6.09
C TRP A 285 9.88 2.75 5.67
N GLY A 286 9.65 4.02 5.36
CA GLY A 286 10.68 5.00 4.98
C GLY A 286 11.25 5.78 6.16
N LYS A 287 10.68 5.62 7.36
CA LYS A 287 11.04 6.41 8.55
C LYS A 287 12.54 6.32 8.86
N GLY A 288 13.19 7.49 8.88
CA GLY A 288 14.60 7.67 9.22
C GLY A 288 15.61 7.24 8.15
N TYR A 289 15.19 6.72 6.99
CA TYR A 289 16.12 6.39 5.91
C TYR A 289 16.73 7.65 5.27
N GLY A 290 15.90 8.67 5.03
CA GLY A 290 16.34 9.94 4.45
C GLY A 290 17.31 10.66 5.37
N VAL A 291 16.93 10.85 6.65
CA VAL A 291 17.80 11.45 7.67
C VAL A 291 19.15 10.73 7.78
N ARG A 292 19.17 9.40 7.96
CA ARG A 292 20.42 8.64 8.10
C ARG A 292 21.33 8.77 6.88
N LEU A 293 20.76 8.66 5.68
CA LEU A 293 21.53 8.79 4.44
C LEU A 293 22.16 10.19 4.34
N VAL A 294 21.42 11.23 4.73
CA VAL A 294 21.93 12.60 4.75
C VAL A 294 23.07 12.75 5.76
N GLU A 295 22.89 12.27 6.99
CA GLU A 295 23.90 12.35 8.05
C GLU A 295 25.20 11.63 7.67
N GLU A 296 25.09 10.38 7.19
CA GLU A 296 26.23 9.57 6.77
C GLU A 296 27.00 10.23 5.62
N LEU A 297 26.29 10.70 4.59
CA LEU A 297 26.92 11.31 3.42
C LEU A 297 27.51 12.69 3.75
N THR A 298 26.85 13.49 4.58
CA THR A 298 27.42 14.74 5.09
C THR A 298 28.74 14.46 5.80
N ALA A 299 28.77 13.54 6.78
CA ALA A 299 29.99 13.20 7.49
C ALA A 299 31.10 12.73 6.53
N SER A 300 30.73 11.90 5.55
CA SER A 300 31.65 11.38 4.54
C SER A 300 32.20 12.47 3.59
N ILE A 301 31.41 13.48 3.25
CA ILE A 301 31.82 14.60 2.40
C ILE A 301 32.73 15.55 3.19
N CYS A 302 32.34 15.89 4.43
CA CYS A 302 33.12 16.76 5.31
C CYS A 302 34.52 16.18 5.61
N ALA A 303 34.64 14.85 5.67
CA ALA A 303 35.91 14.16 5.88
C ALA A 303 36.86 14.20 4.67
N ILE A 304 36.36 14.39 3.44
CA ILE A 304 37.19 14.41 2.23
C ILE A 304 37.93 15.73 2.11
N ASN A 305 37.19 16.84 2.08
CA ASN A 305 37.75 18.17 1.90
C ASN A 305 36.76 19.25 2.42
N PRO A 306 37.21 20.18 3.28
CA PRO A 306 36.39 21.28 3.81
C PRO A 306 35.66 22.13 2.75
N GLU A 307 36.20 22.23 1.52
CA GLU A 307 35.59 22.98 0.42
C GLU A 307 34.17 22.48 0.07
N TRP A 308 33.85 21.23 0.38
CA TRP A 308 32.55 20.63 0.09
C TRP A 308 31.49 20.87 1.16
N VAL A 309 31.89 21.35 2.35
CA VAL A 309 30.99 21.57 3.49
C VAL A 309 29.81 22.50 3.14
N PRO A 310 30.00 23.67 2.49
CA PRO A 310 28.89 24.58 2.18
C PRO A 310 27.82 23.96 1.26
N TRP A 311 28.21 22.97 0.45
CA TRP A 311 27.30 22.30 -0.47
C TRP A 311 26.38 21.29 0.22
N THR A 312 26.68 20.92 1.46
CA THR A 312 25.86 19.99 2.28
C THR A 312 24.82 20.68 3.15
N GLU A 313 24.92 22.01 3.34
CA GLU A 313 24.11 22.79 4.30
C GLU A 313 22.61 22.57 4.10
N TRP A 314 22.14 22.67 2.85
CA TRP A 314 20.73 22.48 2.53
C TRP A 314 20.20 21.11 3.00
N ALA A 315 20.97 20.05 2.77
CA ALA A 315 20.57 18.70 3.17
C ALA A 315 20.60 18.53 4.69
N ARG A 316 21.61 19.09 5.37
CA ARG A 316 21.72 19.07 6.83
C ARG A 316 20.53 19.77 7.49
N ASP A 317 20.20 20.97 7.04
CA ASP A 317 19.06 21.74 7.55
C ASP A 317 17.74 20.98 7.31
N SER A 318 17.66 20.28 6.19
CA SER A 318 16.53 19.44 5.82
C SER A 318 16.34 18.25 6.75
N ALA A 319 17.43 17.57 7.12
CA ALA A 319 17.43 16.47 8.08
C ALA A 319 17.15 16.95 9.51
N ALA A 320 17.75 18.06 9.94
CA ALA A 320 17.50 18.64 11.26
C ALA A 320 16.01 18.97 11.48
N LYS A 321 15.37 19.63 10.51
CA LYS A 321 13.93 19.90 10.54
C LYS A 321 13.08 18.63 10.57
N ALA A 322 13.54 17.55 9.94
CA ALA A 322 12.83 16.27 9.97
C ALA A 322 12.89 15.63 11.36
N VAL A 323 14.05 15.64 12.00
CA VAL A 323 14.23 15.16 13.39
C VAL A 323 13.38 15.96 14.37
N GLU A 324 13.35 17.29 14.24
CA GLU A 324 12.51 18.16 15.08
C GLU A 324 11.01 17.84 14.97
N ARG A 325 10.51 17.51 13.78
CA ARG A 325 9.10 17.10 13.58
C ARG A 325 8.77 15.77 14.25
N ASP A 326 9.73 14.85 14.32
CA ASP A 326 9.56 13.51 14.89
C ASP A 326 9.75 13.48 16.43
N THR A 327 10.28 14.57 17.01
CA THR A 327 10.50 14.67 18.46
C THR A 327 9.21 15.15 19.12
N PRO A 328 8.52 14.33 19.96
CA PRO A 328 7.32 14.80 20.63
C PRO A 328 7.66 16.01 21.49
N ALA A 329 6.89 17.09 21.36
CA ALA A 329 7.06 18.29 22.15
C ALA A 329 7.01 17.90 23.63
N HIS A 330 8.15 17.94 24.32
CA HIS A 330 8.18 17.96 25.77
C HIS A 330 7.46 19.25 26.19
N HIS A 331 6.17 19.14 26.48
CA HIS A 331 5.50 20.12 27.32
C HIS A 331 6.31 20.18 28.61
N GLY A 332 7.08 21.26 28.74
CA GLY A 332 7.78 21.61 29.96
C GLY A 332 6.77 21.62 31.10
N SER A 333 6.86 20.62 31.97
CA SER A 333 6.11 20.58 33.21
C SER A 333 6.68 21.68 34.10
N THR A 334 5.95 22.79 34.21
CA THR A 334 6.09 23.71 35.34
C THR A 334 5.45 23.05 36.57
N PRO A 335 6.14 22.92 37.72
CA PRO A 335 5.52 22.48 38.96
C PRO A 335 4.84 23.66 39.67
N GLY A 336 3.56 23.50 40.01
CA GLY A 336 2.71 24.47 40.72
C GLY A 336 1.39 24.64 39.97
N GLU A 337 0.21 24.48 40.55
CA GLU A 337 -0.22 24.53 41.95
C GLU A 337 -1.41 23.56 42.14
N ASP A 338 -1.61 23.14 43.39
CA ASP A 338 -2.80 22.46 43.89
C ASP A 338 -4.09 23.16 43.43
N GLU A 339 -5.00 22.43 42.78
CA GLU A 339 -6.43 22.73 42.89
C GLU A 339 -7.30 21.49 42.68
N LEU A 340 -8.22 21.31 43.64
CA LEU A 340 -9.04 20.13 43.90
C LEU A 340 -9.91 19.69 42.70
N ARG A 341 -9.96 18.38 42.45
CA ARG A 341 -11.13 17.73 41.84
C ARG A 341 -11.95 17.01 42.90
N PRO A 342 -13.24 17.33 43.10
CA PRO A 342 -14.16 16.40 43.76
C PRO A 342 -14.56 15.30 42.78
N GLY A 343 -14.47 14.06 43.23
CA GLY A 343 -14.92 12.89 42.49
C GLY A 343 -16.45 12.85 42.34
N LEU A 344 -16.90 12.31 41.22
CA LEU A 344 -18.27 11.84 41.05
C LEU A 344 -18.24 10.35 40.69
N HIS A 345 -18.39 9.55 41.74
CA HIS A 345 -18.94 8.20 41.65
C HIS A 345 -20.46 8.28 41.44
N ASN A 346 -20.98 7.22 40.79
CA ASN A 346 -22.36 6.76 40.77
C ASN A 346 -23.33 7.47 39.81
N LEU A 347 -23.60 6.80 38.69
CA LEU A 347 -24.92 6.82 38.07
C LEU A 347 -25.63 5.54 38.45
N ASP A 348 -26.51 5.66 39.44
CA ASP A 348 -27.48 4.66 39.81
C ASP A 348 -28.51 4.45 38.69
N THR A 349 -28.71 3.18 38.35
CA THR A 349 -29.91 2.66 37.72
C THR A 349 -31.12 2.87 38.64
N ASN A 350 -32.09 3.67 38.24
CA ASN A 350 -33.54 3.36 38.30
C ASN A 350 -34.40 4.62 38.13
N GLN A 351 -35.60 4.35 37.60
CA GLN A 351 -36.83 5.16 37.62
C GLN A 351 -37.11 6.06 36.40
N LEU A 352 -38.12 5.63 35.65
CA LEU A 352 -39.39 6.33 35.30
C LEU A 352 -39.88 5.64 34.00
N GLU A 353 -40.79 4.67 34.08
CA GLU A 353 -42.27 4.88 34.15
C GLU A 353 -42.80 5.92 33.16
#